data_AF-A0A026WA24-F1
#
_entry.id   AF-A0A026WA24-F1
#
_cell.length_a   1.000
_cell.length_b   1.000
_cell.length_c   1.000
_cell.angle_alpha   90.00
_cell.angle_beta   90.00
_cell.angle_gamma   90.00
#
_symmetry.space_group_name_H-M   'P 1'
#
loop_
_entity.id
_entity.type
_entity.pdbx_description
1 polymer ?
#
loop_
_entity_poly.entity_id
_entity_poly.type
_entity_poly.pdbx_seq_one_letter_code
_entity_poly.pdbx_strand_id
1 'polypeptide(L)'
;MHFSIPDTQEFLDGAGNAYVGYNVHVNGLFHCTVRYKQLHNLHVQLSKDLDISLPVFPPKRFFPLTASQQEERRLALEKYIQSIGQNVAVNNSEILNGFLLSAQQETIGGPLEDEILDVFLMDGSKVSLNVSTAEHSGEVLKKVYKHLRVTEKYHFYFALFVVVQDELSGSIKTLRKLQNFESPFVTYRYMCSMGTRIVVRKNYWNPTYDLELLGDPVTLNLLYVQTVAEIRSGSISTTEQVQCHLENLQESWDKEQYLKVARCLKYYGYTQFAPCYCDYPRHGSRVLLAIGGNELNLRVLSSEEEEEEKQEQKEKEGEKEKRQRKHEIVFKVSRMRCWRITTTQSAGSGKSWTYIMRDGQSRVTMGSPLRECANNDHRPKPGPIIKKLADKWSAVKSKRPDDSKVVVHETRTTRTIDFDVVENNVFRMIGDDDL
;
A
#
# COMPACT_ATOMS: atom_id res chain seq x y z
N MET A 1 4.13 -5.92 -6.80
CA MET A 1 2.99 -6.05 -5.86
C MET A 1 3.42 -6.75 -4.58
N HIS A 2 2.74 -6.53 -3.44
CA HIS A 2 3.07 -7.22 -2.18
C HIS A 2 2.00 -8.25 -1.82
N PHE A 3 2.37 -9.54 -1.82
CA PHE A 3 1.53 -10.64 -1.36
C PHE A 3 1.87 -11.01 0.08
N SER A 4 0.89 -11.45 0.86
CA SER A 4 1.07 -12.08 2.17
C SER A 4 -0.01 -13.12 2.42
N ILE A 5 0.24 -14.08 3.30
CA ILE A 5 -0.71 -15.08 3.77
C ILE A 5 -0.76 -15.01 5.29
N PRO A 6 -1.37 -13.97 5.89
CA PRO A 6 -1.26 -13.71 7.32
C PRO A 6 -1.81 -14.84 8.20
N ASP A 7 -2.82 -15.57 7.71
CA ASP A 7 -3.51 -16.59 8.48
C ASP A 7 -4.09 -17.70 7.58
N THR A 8 -4.61 -18.73 8.25
CA THR A 8 -5.26 -19.89 7.64
C THR A 8 -6.61 -20.12 8.27
N GLN A 9 -7.54 -20.67 7.50
CA GLN A 9 -8.88 -21.01 7.97
C GLN A 9 -9.19 -22.47 7.64
N GLU A 10 -9.85 -23.17 8.56
CA GLU A 10 -10.36 -24.52 8.32
C GLU A 10 -11.76 -24.46 7.70
N PHE A 11 -11.97 -25.31 6.71
CA PHE A 11 -13.22 -25.44 5.96
C PHE A 11 -13.62 -26.90 5.87
N LEU A 12 -14.91 -27.16 5.61
CA LEU A 12 -15.42 -28.48 5.28
C LEU A 12 -15.75 -28.53 3.79
N ASP A 13 -15.37 -29.61 3.11
CA ASP A 13 -15.82 -29.86 1.75
C ASP A 13 -17.27 -30.38 1.73
N GLY A 14 -17.86 -30.51 0.53
CA GLY A 14 -19.23 -31.02 0.38
C GLY A 14 -19.42 -32.48 0.83
N ALA A 15 -18.32 -33.22 1.08
CA ALA A 15 -18.32 -34.56 1.64
C ALA A 15 -18.03 -34.58 3.16
N GLY A 16 -17.90 -33.40 3.79
CA GLY A 16 -17.63 -33.24 5.22
C GLY A 16 -16.16 -33.38 5.61
N ASN A 17 -15.22 -33.48 4.68
CA ASN A 17 -13.80 -33.56 5.01
C ASN A 17 -13.24 -32.16 5.28
N ALA A 18 -12.46 -32.05 6.37
CA ALA A 18 -11.78 -30.81 6.70
C ALA A 18 -10.60 -30.53 5.76
N TYR A 19 -10.45 -29.28 5.35
CA TYR A 19 -9.29 -28.79 4.62
C TYR A 19 -8.87 -27.40 5.10
N VAL A 20 -7.60 -27.07 4.90
CA VAL A 20 -7.04 -25.76 5.27
C VAL A 20 -7.00 -24.85 4.04
N GLY A 21 -7.64 -23.69 4.15
CA GLY A 21 -7.50 -22.56 3.25
C GLY A 21 -6.45 -21.56 3.75
N TYR A 22 -5.77 -20.94 2.81
CA TYR A 22 -4.71 -19.95 3.02
C TYR A 22 -5.25 -18.60 2.56
N ASN A 23 -5.36 -17.63 3.47
CA ASN A 23 -5.94 -16.33 3.18
C ASN A 23 -4.88 -15.44 2.54
N VAL A 24 -4.99 -15.22 1.24
CA VAL A 24 -4.06 -14.41 0.46
C VAL A 24 -4.48 -12.95 0.53
N HIS A 25 -3.55 -12.10 0.97
CA HIS A 25 -3.70 -10.67 1.03
C HIS A 25 -2.81 -10.00 -0.03
N VAL A 26 -3.35 -9.00 -0.72
CA VAL A 26 -2.63 -8.18 -1.70
C VAL A 26 -2.55 -6.76 -1.17
N ASN A 27 -1.33 -6.22 -1.08
CA ASN A 27 -1.02 -4.95 -0.43
C ASN A 27 -1.59 -4.86 1.00
N GLY A 28 -1.69 -6.03 1.64
CA GLY A 28 -2.21 -6.27 2.98
C GLY A 28 -3.70 -5.98 3.16
N LEU A 29 -4.49 -6.11 2.10
CA LEU A 29 -5.94 -6.28 2.15
C LEU A 29 -6.27 -7.71 1.72
N PHE A 30 -7.30 -8.31 2.32
CA PHE A 30 -7.77 -9.63 1.92
C PHE A 30 -8.18 -9.64 0.44
N HIS A 31 -7.71 -10.63 -0.33
CA HIS A 31 -8.04 -10.79 -1.75
C HIS A 31 -8.82 -12.07 -2.01
N CYS A 32 -8.31 -13.22 -1.55
CA CYS A 32 -8.96 -14.52 -1.71
C CYS A 32 -8.48 -15.54 -0.68
N THR A 33 -9.18 -16.66 -0.59
CA THR A 33 -8.75 -17.86 0.13
C THR A 33 -8.46 -18.97 -0.87
N VAL A 34 -7.28 -19.58 -0.80
CA VAL A 34 -6.88 -20.67 -1.69
C VAL A 34 -6.42 -21.88 -0.92
N ARG A 35 -6.59 -23.08 -1.48
CA ARG A 35 -6.04 -24.32 -0.95
C ARG A 35 -4.63 -24.55 -1.47
N TYR A 36 -3.83 -25.33 -0.73
CA TYR A 36 -2.50 -25.77 -1.17
C TYR A 36 -2.50 -26.34 -2.59
N LYS A 37 -3.51 -27.17 -2.93
CA LYS A 37 -3.63 -27.79 -4.26
C LYS A 37 -3.81 -26.74 -5.37
N GLN A 38 -4.50 -25.64 -5.10
CA GLN A 38 -4.70 -24.56 -6.08
C GLN A 38 -3.38 -23.84 -6.37
N LEU A 39 -2.61 -23.48 -5.34
CA LEU A 39 -1.28 -22.88 -5.50
C LEU A 39 -0.29 -23.84 -6.19
N HIS A 40 -0.37 -25.14 -5.90
CA HIS A 40 0.43 -26.14 -6.58
C HIS A 40 0.08 -26.25 -8.07
N ASN A 41 -1.21 -26.22 -8.41
CA ASN A 41 -1.65 -26.25 -9.81
C ASN A 41 -1.16 -25.00 -10.57
N LEU A 42 -1.22 -23.82 -9.92
CA LEU A 42 -0.63 -22.59 -10.47
C LEU A 42 0.87 -22.78 -10.75
N HIS A 43 1.63 -23.33 -9.80
CA HIS A 43 3.06 -23.62 -10.01
C HIS A 43 3.31 -24.52 -11.22
N VAL A 44 2.52 -25.58 -11.37
CA VAL A 44 2.62 -26.51 -12.51
C VAL A 44 2.27 -25.82 -13.83
N GLN A 45 1.31 -24.90 -13.86
CA GLN A 45 0.97 -24.14 -15.08
C GLN A 45 2.08 -23.15 -15.44
N LEU A 46 2.54 -22.36 -14.46
CA LEU A 46 3.63 -21.39 -14.66
C LEU A 46 4.92 -22.08 -15.14
N SER A 47 5.26 -23.26 -14.61
CA SER A 47 6.48 -24.00 -15.01
C SER A 47 6.40 -24.61 -16.40
N LYS A 48 5.20 -24.84 -16.93
CA LYS A 48 4.99 -25.37 -18.29
C LYS A 48 5.00 -24.26 -19.34
N ASP A 49 4.36 -23.14 -19.02
CA ASP A 49 4.03 -22.13 -20.02
C ASP A 49 5.00 -20.95 -20.01
N LEU A 50 5.77 -20.77 -18.92
CA LEU A 50 6.78 -19.72 -18.81
C LEU A 50 8.17 -20.35 -18.75
N ASP A 51 9.06 -19.94 -19.66
CA ASP A 51 10.47 -20.32 -19.66
C ASP A 51 11.26 -19.49 -18.61
N ILE A 52 10.91 -19.67 -17.34
CA ILE A 52 11.50 -18.96 -16.21
C ILE A 52 11.85 -19.92 -15.08
N SER A 53 12.95 -19.62 -14.39
CA SER A 53 13.30 -20.32 -13.16
C SER A 53 12.34 -19.92 -12.04
N LEU A 54 11.36 -20.77 -11.75
CA LEU A 54 10.45 -20.57 -10.63
C LEU A 54 11.12 -20.89 -9.29
N PRO A 55 10.71 -20.22 -8.19
CA PRO A 55 11.12 -20.59 -6.85
C PRO A 55 10.61 -22.00 -6.50
N VAL A 56 11.33 -22.69 -5.61
CA VAL A 56 10.97 -24.04 -5.16
C VAL A 56 9.58 -24.02 -4.50
N PHE A 57 8.68 -24.85 -5.01
CA PHE A 57 7.35 -25.01 -4.43
C PHE A 57 7.37 -25.91 -3.19
N PRO A 58 6.67 -25.57 -2.10
CA PRO A 58 6.65 -26.40 -0.89
C PRO A 58 6.10 -27.80 -1.19
N PRO A 59 6.76 -28.90 -0.79
CA PRO A 59 6.35 -30.24 -1.20
C PRO A 59 5.10 -30.74 -0.47
N LYS A 60 4.38 -31.66 -1.12
CA LYS A 60 3.26 -32.38 -0.52
C LYS A 60 3.80 -33.37 0.51
N ARG A 61 3.15 -33.47 1.67
CA ARG A 61 3.45 -34.50 2.68
C ARG A 61 2.40 -35.61 2.62
N PHE A 62 2.82 -36.84 2.89
CA PHE A 62 1.96 -38.04 2.80
C PHE A 62 1.05 -38.24 4.02
N PHE A 63 1.40 -37.64 5.17
CA PHE A 63 0.61 -37.68 6.40
C PHE A 63 -0.10 -36.35 6.66
N PRO A 64 -1.21 -36.34 7.43
CA PRO A 64 -1.80 -35.12 7.95
C PRO A 64 -0.76 -34.24 8.64
N LEU A 65 -0.83 -32.93 8.40
CA LEU A 65 0.12 -32.00 9.00
C LEU A 65 -0.23 -31.71 10.45
N THR A 66 0.78 -31.71 11.32
CA THR A 66 0.67 -31.09 12.66
C THR A 66 0.56 -29.56 12.53
N ALA A 67 0.09 -28.87 13.59
CA ALA A 67 -0.04 -27.41 13.59
C ALA A 67 1.28 -26.68 13.23
N SER A 68 2.42 -27.13 13.77
CA SER A 68 3.74 -26.57 13.42
C SER A 68 4.06 -26.73 11.94
N GLN A 69 3.72 -27.88 11.35
CA GLN A 69 3.99 -28.14 9.93
C GLN A 69 3.02 -27.38 9.01
N GLN A 70 1.79 -27.11 9.47
CA GLN A 70 0.85 -26.23 8.77
C GLN A 70 1.38 -24.80 8.73
N GLU A 71 1.92 -24.31 9.84
CA GLU A 71 2.53 -22.98 9.92
C GLU A 71 3.79 -22.88 9.05
N GLU A 72 4.68 -23.88 9.09
CA GLU A 72 5.83 -23.98 8.16
C GLU A 72 5.37 -23.91 6.70
N ARG A 73 4.30 -24.62 6.35
CA ARG A 73 3.74 -24.60 4.99
C ARG A 73 3.15 -23.24 4.64
N ARG A 74 2.43 -22.58 5.56
CA ARG A 74 1.89 -21.22 5.35
C ARG A 74 3.01 -20.25 5.02
N LEU A 75 4.08 -20.23 5.83
CA LEU A 75 5.26 -19.39 5.60
C LEU A 75 5.95 -19.68 4.26
N ALA A 76 6.07 -20.97 3.90
CA ALA A 76 6.69 -21.37 2.64
C ALA A 76 5.83 -20.98 1.41
N LEU A 77 4.50 -21.08 1.51
CA LEU A 77 3.58 -20.63 0.47
C LEU A 77 3.57 -19.10 0.35
N GLU A 78 3.63 -18.37 1.46
CA GLU A 78 3.76 -16.91 1.48
C GLU A 78 5.03 -16.47 0.74
N LYS A 79 6.17 -17.07 1.09
CA LYS A 79 7.45 -16.81 0.41
C LYS A 79 7.37 -17.14 -1.09
N TYR A 80 6.71 -18.23 -1.45
CA TYR A 80 6.51 -18.62 -2.85
C TYR A 80 5.71 -17.57 -3.63
N ILE A 81 4.52 -17.19 -3.14
CA ILE A 81 3.66 -16.22 -3.84
C ILE A 81 4.29 -14.83 -3.91
N GLN A 82 5.02 -14.42 -2.87
CA GLN A 82 5.83 -13.19 -2.88
C GLN A 82 6.91 -13.23 -3.96
N SER A 83 7.62 -14.36 -4.08
CA SER A 83 8.71 -14.51 -5.03
C SER A 83 8.21 -14.47 -6.48
N ILE A 84 7.12 -15.17 -6.80
CA ILE A 84 6.54 -15.11 -8.16
C ILE A 84 5.88 -13.74 -8.43
N GLY A 85 5.29 -13.09 -7.43
CA GLY A 85 4.69 -11.76 -7.56
C GLY A 85 5.70 -10.62 -7.70
N GLN A 86 6.98 -10.89 -7.45
CA GLN A 86 8.09 -9.97 -7.74
C GLN A 86 8.66 -10.15 -9.15
N ASN A 87 8.35 -11.26 -9.82
CA ASN A 87 8.79 -11.52 -11.18
C ASN A 87 7.85 -10.81 -12.18
N VAL A 88 8.38 -9.85 -12.95
CA VAL A 88 7.59 -9.04 -13.89
C VAL A 88 6.88 -9.88 -14.95
N ALA A 89 7.53 -10.93 -15.48
CA ALA A 89 6.93 -11.79 -16.49
C ALA A 89 5.73 -12.58 -15.93
N VAL A 90 5.85 -13.11 -14.72
CA VAL A 90 4.74 -13.82 -14.05
C VAL A 90 3.63 -12.84 -13.68
N ASN A 91 3.99 -11.69 -13.13
CA ASN A 91 3.07 -10.65 -12.68
C ASN A 91 2.17 -10.12 -13.81
N ASN A 92 2.69 -10.10 -15.03
CA ASN A 92 1.97 -9.66 -16.22
C ASN A 92 1.37 -10.83 -17.03
N SER A 93 1.51 -12.07 -16.55
CA SER A 93 0.96 -13.25 -17.23
C SER A 93 -0.55 -13.38 -17.02
N GLU A 94 -1.25 -13.81 -18.06
CA GLU A 94 -2.68 -14.16 -17.96
C GLU A 94 -2.92 -15.32 -17.00
N ILE A 95 -1.93 -16.20 -16.80
CA ILE A 95 -2.00 -17.35 -15.89
C ILE A 95 -2.15 -16.89 -14.44
N LEU A 96 -1.28 -16.00 -13.96
CA LEU A 96 -1.40 -15.49 -12.59
C LEU A 96 -2.65 -14.63 -12.43
N ASN A 97 -2.95 -13.78 -13.42
CA ASN A 97 -4.11 -12.89 -13.34
C ASN A 97 -5.42 -13.65 -13.31
N GLY A 98 -5.59 -14.62 -14.21
CA GLY A 98 -6.74 -15.52 -14.24
C GLY A 98 -6.86 -16.33 -12.96
N PHE A 99 -5.76 -16.88 -12.44
CA PHE A 99 -5.76 -17.60 -11.16
C PHE A 99 -6.27 -16.73 -10.00
N LEU A 100 -5.73 -15.52 -9.83
CA LEU A 100 -6.08 -14.63 -8.74
C LEU A 100 -7.53 -14.14 -8.84
N LEU A 101 -8.03 -13.90 -10.06
CA LEU A 101 -9.40 -13.51 -10.33
C LEU A 101 -10.38 -14.66 -10.03
N SER A 102 -10.09 -15.87 -10.53
CA SER A 102 -10.91 -17.06 -10.24
C SER A 102 -10.91 -17.40 -8.75
N ALA A 103 -9.77 -17.28 -8.07
CA ALA A 103 -9.69 -17.50 -6.62
C ALA A 103 -10.54 -16.48 -5.85
N GLN A 104 -10.55 -15.21 -6.27
CA GLN A 104 -11.39 -14.18 -5.66
C GLN A 104 -12.89 -14.49 -5.85
N GLN A 105 -13.29 -14.96 -7.03
CA GLN A 105 -14.66 -15.40 -7.30
C GLN A 105 -15.07 -16.62 -6.45
N GLU A 106 -14.21 -17.63 -6.35
CA GLU A 106 -14.49 -18.83 -5.55
C GLU A 106 -14.65 -18.47 -4.05
N THR A 107 -13.88 -17.51 -3.58
CA THR A 107 -13.89 -17.08 -2.16
C THR A 107 -15.20 -16.41 -1.77
N ILE A 108 -15.76 -15.55 -2.63
CA ILE A 108 -17.00 -14.84 -2.28
C ILE A 108 -18.20 -15.80 -2.26
N GLY A 109 -18.18 -16.80 -3.17
CA GLY A 109 -19.31 -17.70 -3.38
C GLY A 109 -20.56 -16.97 -3.90
N GLY A 110 -21.53 -17.74 -4.37
CA GLY A 110 -22.81 -17.21 -4.82
C GLY A 110 -23.03 -17.30 -6.34
N PRO A 111 -24.22 -16.87 -6.81
CA PRO A 111 -24.59 -16.95 -8.21
C PRO A 111 -23.74 -16.00 -9.07
N LEU A 112 -23.44 -16.42 -10.30
CA LEU A 112 -22.76 -15.62 -11.33
C LEU A 112 -23.73 -14.62 -11.96
N GLU A 113 -24.47 -13.91 -11.13
CA GLU A 113 -25.45 -12.93 -11.58
C GLU A 113 -24.79 -11.57 -11.80
N ASP A 114 -25.44 -10.85 -12.72
CA ASP A 114 -25.14 -9.50 -13.14
C ASP A 114 -25.61 -8.53 -12.05
N GLU A 115 -24.69 -7.74 -11.51
CA GLU A 115 -24.89 -6.87 -10.36
C GLU A 115 -24.62 -5.41 -10.71
N ILE A 116 -25.28 -4.47 -10.02
CA ILE A 116 -25.06 -3.04 -10.26
C ILE A 116 -23.87 -2.56 -9.43
N LEU A 117 -22.84 -2.07 -10.12
CA LEU A 117 -21.68 -1.39 -9.52
C LEU A 117 -21.68 0.09 -9.90
N ASP A 118 -21.63 0.95 -8.88
CA ASP A 118 -21.40 2.38 -9.06
C ASP A 118 -19.90 2.69 -9.13
N VAL A 119 -19.46 3.26 -10.26
CA VAL A 119 -18.11 3.81 -10.44
C VAL A 119 -18.18 5.33 -10.42
N PHE A 120 -17.44 5.96 -9.52
CA PHE A 120 -17.50 7.39 -9.27
C PHE A 120 -16.43 8.18 -10.04
N LEU A 121 -16.73 9.44 -10.33
CA LEU A 121 -15.74 10.45 -10.67
C LEU A 121 -15.33 11.24 -9.41
N MET A 122 -14.28 12.02 -9.52
CA MET A 122 -13.71 12.75 -8.39
C MET A 122 -14.55 13.93 -7.88
N ASP A 123 -15.55 14.37 -8.64
CA ASP A 123 -16.57 15.33 -8.21
C ASP A 123 -17.76 14.67 -7.48
N GLY A 124 -17.77 13.35 -7.35
CA GLY A 124 -18.85 12.58 -6.73
C GLY A 124 -19.97 12.16 -7.67
N SER A 125 -19.94 12.57 -8.95
CA SER A 125 -20.83 12.00 -9.98
C SER A 125 -20.49 10.51 -10.20
N LYS A 126 -21.43 9.73 -10.73
CA LYS A 126 -21.27 8.28 -10.87
C LYS A 126 -21.84 7.71 -12.15
N VAL A 127 -21.25 6.59 -12.56
CA VAL A 127 -21.70 5.71 -13.63
C VAL A 127 -22.11 4.38 -13.00
N SER A 128 -23.39 4.04 -13.10
CA SER A 128 -23.92 2.74 -12.66
C SER A 128 -23.78 1.73 -13.81
N LEU A 129 -23.04 0.66 -13.58
CA LEU A 129 -22.76 -0.38 -14.56
C LEU A 129 -23.33 -1.70 -14.09
N ASN A 130 -23.91 -2.46 -15.03
CA ASN A 130 -24.15 -3.87 -14.81
C ASN A 130 -22.83 -4.63 -14.99
N VAL A 131 -22.37 -5.32 -13.96
CA VAL A 131 -21.09 -6.03 -13.91
C VAL A 131 -21.26 -7.45 -13.37
N SER A 132 -20.50 -8.38 -13.92
CA SER A 132 -20.38 -9.72 -13.36
C SER A 132 -19.29 -9.76 -12.29
N THR A 133 -19.44 -10.65 -11.31
CA THR A 133 -18.35 -11.00 -10.37
C THR A 133 -17.11 -11.49 -11.10
N ALA A 134 -17.26 -11.96 -12.34
CA ALA A 134 -16.17 -12.47 -13.14
C ALA A 134 -15.35 -11.41 -13.90
N GLU A 135 -15.88 -10.21 -14.06
CA GLU A 135 -15.20 -9.16 -14.81
C GLU A 135 -14.07 -8.53 -14.00
N HIS A 136 -12.90 -8.41 -14.62
CA HIS A 136 -11.76 -7.76 -13.98
C HIS A 136 -11.77 -6.24 -14.19
N SER A 137 -10.88 -5.53 -13.48
CA SER A 137 -10.85 -4.06 -13.47
C SER A 137 -10.74 -3.43 -14.86
N GLY A 138 -9.87 -3.94 -15.74
CA GLY A 138 -9.78 -3.52 -17.14
C GLY A 138 -11.08 -3.67 -17.95
N GLU A 139 -11.88 -4.71 -17.74
CA GLU A 139 -13.17 -4.89 -18.44
C GLU A 139 -14.23 -3.91 -17.95
N VAL A 140 -14.34 -3.73 -16.63
CA VAL A 140 -15.23 -2.73 -16.04
C VAL A 140 -14.84 -1.32 -16.50
N LEU A 141 -13.54 -1.03 -16.55
CA LEU A 141 -13.02 0.26 -17.01
C LEU A 141 -13.36 0.53 -18.48
N LYS A 142 -13.32 -0.48 -19.37
CA LYS A 142 -13.81 -0.36 -20.75
C LYS A 142 -15.30 0.01 -20.81
N LYS A 143 -16.14 -0.57 -19.94
CA LYS A 143 -17.56 -0.18 -19.83
C LYS A 143 -17.71 1.28 -19.40
N VAL A 144 -16.88 1.75 -18.46
CA VAL A 144 -16.84 3.17 -18.06
C VAL A 144 -16.44 4.08 -19.23
N TYR A 145 -15.41 3.73 -20.00
CA TYR A 145 -15.00 4.51 -21.18
C TYR A 145 -16.11 4.64 -22.21
N LYS A 146 -16.83 3.55 -22.47
CA LYS A 146 -17.99 3.57 -23.38
C LYS A 146 -19.09 4.50 -22.88
N HIS A 147 -19.36 4.49 -21.58
CA HIS A 147 -20.38 5.35 -20.96
C HIS A 147 -19.99 6.84 -21.01
N LEU A 148 -18.74 7.15 -20.65
CA LEU A 148 -18.20 8.51 -20.64
C LEU A 148 -17.78 9.03 -22.02
N ARG A 149 -17.77 8.16 -23.04
CA ARG A 149 -17.31 8.45 -24.41
C ARG A 149 -15.84 8.90 -24.46
N VAL A 150 -14.98 8.24 -23.68
CA VAL A 150 -13.53 8.49 -23.72
C VAL A 150 -12.95 7.92 -25.02
N THR A 151 -12.27 8.76 -25.79
CA THR A 151 -11.58 8.38 -27.03
C THR A 151 -10.55 7.27 -26.76
N GLU A 152 -10.52 6.23 -27.61
CA GLU A 152 -9.69 5.03 -27.42
C GLU A 152 -8.20 5.32 -27.19
N LYS A 153 -7.65 6.31 -27.91
CA LYS A 153 -6.26 6.72 -27.74
C LYS A 153 -5.92 7.24 -26.34
N TYR A 154 -6.92 7.52 -25.49
CA TYR A 154 -6.68 8.00 -24.13
C TYR A 154 -6.93 6.93 -23.05
N HIS A 155 -7.34 5.71 -23.41
CA HIS A 155 -7.71 4.68 -22.43
C HIS A 155 -6.57 4.36 -21.46
N PHE A 156 -5.32 4.32 -21.93
CA PHE A 156 -4.18 3.97 -21.08
C PHE A 156 -3.81 5.04 -20.03
N TYR A 157 -4.39 6.25 -20.09
CA TYR A 157 -4.12 7.33 -19.13
C TYR A 157 -4.95 7.25 -17.84
N PHE A 158 -5.92 6.35 -17.75
CA PHE A 158 -6.82 6.25 -16.60
C PHE A 158 -6.86 4.82 -16.05
N ALA A 159 -7.14 4.69 -14.77
CA ALA A 159 -7.37 3.40 -14.12
C ALA A 159 -8.48 3.52 -13.05
N LEU A 160 -8.93 2.37 -12.56
CA LEU A 160 -9.82 2.30 -11.41
C LEU A 160 -9.01 2.32 -10.11
N PHE A 161 -9.45 3.11 -9.15
CA PHE A 161 -8.84 3.21 -7.83
C PHE A 161 -9.89 2.96 -6.75
N VAL A 162 -9.45 2.38 -5.63
CA VAL A 162 -10.23 2.35 -4.39
C VAL A 162 -9.87 3.60 -3.59
N VAL A 163 -10.88 4.40 -3.25
CA VAL A 163 -10.74 5.56 -2.35
C VAL A 163 -11.60 5.35 -1.11
N VAL A 164 -11.22 5.97 0.00
CA VAL A 164 -12.08 6.17 1.17
C VAL A 164 -12.52 7.61 1.19
N GLN A 165 -13.81 7.84 1.33
CA GLN A 165 -14.35 9.17 1.53
C GLN A 165 -14.72 9.35 2.99
N ASP A 166 -14.15 10.36 3.63
CA ASP A 166 -14.55 10.76 4.96
C ASP A 166 -15.83 11.61 4.86
N GLU A 167 -16.95 11.09 5.36
CA GLU A 167 -18.27 11.73 5.24
C GLU A 167 -18.34 13.08 5.98
N LEU A 168 -17.52 13.30 7.03
CA LEU A 168 -17.53 14.53 7.83
C LEU A 168 -16.72 15.66 7.19
N SER A 169 -15.50 15.37 6.74
CA SER A 169 -14.61 16.37 6.10
C SER A 169 -14.80 16.48 4.59
N GLY A 170 -15.50 15.52 3.98
CA GLY A 170 -15.56 15.36 2.53
C GLY A 170 -14.20 15.02 1.90
N SER A 171 -13.18 14.70 2.71
CA SER A 171 -11.84 14.39 2.21
C SER A 171 -11.81 13.02 1.55
N ILE A 172 -11.17 12.95 0.38
CA ILE A 172 -11.02 11.73 -0.40
C ILE A 172 -9.57 11.25 -0.24
N LYS A 173 -9.38 10.04 0.28
CA LYS A 173 -8.08 9.41 0.43
C LYS A 173 -7.96 8.23 -0.51
N THR A 174 -6.99 8.28 -1.43
CA THR A 174 -6.69 7.16 -2.32
C THR A 174 -6.03 6.04 -1.55
N LEU A 175 -6.61 4.83 -1.60
CA LEU A 175 -6.00 3.64 -1.00
C LEU A 175 -5.03 2.99 -1.96
N ARG A 176 -5.49 2.66 -3.18
CA ARG A 176 -4.69 1.97 -4.20
C ARG A 176 -5.38 1.91 -5.56
N LYS A 177 -4.59 1.65 -6.60
CA LYS A 177 -5.04 1.20 -7.92
C LYS A 177 -5.60 -0.24 -7.84
N LEU A 178 -6.72 -0.49 -8.49
CA LEU A 178 -7.22 -1.85 -8.76
C LEU A 178 -6.38 -2.48 -9.87
N GLN A 179 -5.94 -3.70 -9.65
CA GLN A 179 -5.13 -4.45 -10.60
C GLN A 179 -6.00 -5.27 -11.55
N ASN A 180 -5.45 -5.66 -12.69
CA ASN A 180 -6.18 -6.39 -13.74
C ASN A 180 -6.58 -7.83 -13.36
N PHE A 181 -6.19 -8.33 -12.19
CA PHE A 181 -6.66 -9.61 -11.65
C PHE A 181 -7.73 -9.46 -10.57
N GLU A 182 -8.18 -8.23 -10.31
CA GLU A 182 -9.20 -7.95 -9.31
C GLU A 182 -10.53 -7.68 -10.01
N SER A 183 -11.60 -8.29 -9.48
CA SER A 183 -12.97 -7.88 -9.75
C SER A 183 -13.29 -6.62 -8.93
N PRO A 184 -13.62 -5.49 -9.57
CA PRO A 184 -14.00 -4.27 -8.85
C PRO A 184 -15.22 -4.47 -7.95
N PHE A 185 -16.19 -5.29 -8.38
CA PHE A 185 -17.39 -5.58 -7.61
C PHE A 185 -17.07 -6.37 -6.34
N VAL A 186 -16.33 -7.48 -6.48
CA VAL A 186 -15.96 -8.30 -5.32
C VAL A 186 -15.11 -7.50 -4.34
N THR A 187 -14.13 -6.74 -4.85
CA THR A 187 -13.28 -5.88 -4.03
C THR A 187 -14.10 -4.82 -3.28
N TYR A 188 -15.03 -4.15 -3.97
CA TYR A 188 -15.94 -3.19 -3.34
C TYR A 188 -16.78 -3.85 -2.25
N ARG A 189 -17.35 -5.02 -2.49
CA ARG A 189 -18.20 -5.73 -1.53
C ARG A 189 -17.47 -6.11 -0.23
N TYR A 190 -16.19 -6.45 -0.29
CA TYR A 190 -15.38 -6.70 0.91
C TYR A 190 -15.01 -5.42 1.68
N MET A 191 -15.00 -4.27 1.02
CA MET A 191 -14.50 -3.02 1.59
C MET A 191 -15.60 -1.98 1.87
N CYS A 192 -16.84 -2.20 1.41
CA CYS A 192 -17.92 -1.21 1.42
C CYS A 192 -18.24 -0.67 2.83
N SER A 193 -18.04 -1.48 3.87
CA SER A 193 -18.21 -1.08 5.28
C SER A 193 -17.23 0.00 5.74
N MET A 194 -16.15 0.24 4.99
CA MET A 194 -15.12 1.25 5.28
C MET A 194 -15.38 2.60 4.58
N GLY A 195 -16.58 2.83 4.03
CA GLY A 195 -16.89 4.05 3.27
C GLY A 195 -16.11 4.16 1.96
N THR A 196 -15.73 3.01 1.37
CA THR A 196 -14.94 2.97 0.15
C THR A 196 -15.78 3.19 -1.09
N ARG A 197 -15.20 3.86 -2.09
CA ARG A 197 -15.76 4.01 -3.43
C ARG A 197 -14.74 3.58 -4.48
N ILE A 198 -15.24 3.04 -5.59
CA ILE A 198 -14.43 2.80 -6.79
C ILE A 198 -14.50 4.05 -7.64
N VAL A 199 -13.35 4.63 -8.00
CA VAL A 199 -13.27 5.87 -8.80
C VAL A 199 -12.42 5.70 -10.05
N VAL A 200 -12.72 6.49 -11.08
CA VAL A 200 -11.78 6.72 -12.20
C VAL A 200 -10.80 7.82 -11.80
N ARG A 201 -9.50 7.56 -11.98
CA ARG A 201 -8.45 8.59 -11.86
C ARG A 201 -7.41 8.44 -12.94
N LYS A 202 -6.67 9.52 -13.17
CA LYS A 202 -5.47 9.48 -14.00
C LYS A 202 -4.46 8.47 -13.43
N ASN A 203 -3.78 7.73 -14.30
CA ASN A 203 -2.83 6.67 -13.97
C ASN A 203 -1.49 6.92 -14.68
N TYR A 204 -0.83 8.00 -14.28
CA TYR A 204 0.51 8.38 -14.71
C TYR A 204 1.06 9.44 -13.75
N TRP A 205 2.37 9.57 -13.69
CA TRP A 205 3.09 10.50 -12.83
C TRP A 205 3.60 11.72 -13.58
N ASN A 206 3.95 11.54 -14.85
CA ASN A 206 4.52 12.61 -15.64
C ASN A 206 3.43 13.62 -16.11
N PRO A 207 3.43 14.87 -15.60
CA PRO A 207 2.41 15.87 -15.95
C PRO A 207 2.54 16.40 -17.38
N THR A 208 3.55 15.98 -18.16
CA THR A 208 3.60 16.29 -19.59
C THR A 208 2.47 15.62 -20.36
N TYR A 209 1.99 14.46 -19.89
CA TYR A 209 0.87 13.76 -20.52
C TYR A 209 -0.45 14.52 -20.43
N ASP A 210 -0.61 15.40 -19.43
CA ASP A 210 -1.78 16.29 -19.37
C ASP A 210 -1.96 17.06 -20.68
N LEU A 211 -0.85 17.51 -21.33
CA LEU A 211 -0.91 18.34 -22.54
C LEU A 211 -1.68 17.67 -23.68
N GLU A 212 -1.59 16.35 -23.82
CA GLU A 212 -2.35 15.63 -24.83
C GLU A 212 -3.83 15.51 -24.47
N LEU A 213 -4.13 15.36 -23.18
CA LEU A 213 -5.47 15.19 -22.64
C LEU A 213 -6.26 16.49 -22.59
N LEU A 214 -5.60 17.65 -22.41
CA LEU A 214 -6.29 18.95 -22.40
C LEU A 214 -7.04 19.25 -23.71
N GLY A 215 -6.66 18.62 -24.82
CA GLY A 215 -7.29 18.82 -26.14
C GLY A 215 -8.60 18.07 -26.34
N ASP A 216 -9.00 17.17 -25.43
CA ASP A 216 -10.25 16.40 -25.53
C ASP A 216 -11.20 16.78 -24.38
N PRO A 217 -12.47 17.17 -24.67
CA PRO A 217 -13.38 17.69 -23.64
C PRO A 217 -13.68 16.71 -22.49
N VAL A 218 -13.69 15.40 -22.75
CA VAL A 218 -14.00 14.38 -21.75
C VAL A 218 -12.81 14.22 -20.82
N THR A 219 -11.61 14.04 -21.38
CA THR A 219 -10.38 13.89 -20.58
C THR A 219 -9.99 15.17 -19.86
N LEU A 220 -10.19 16.35 -20.49
CA LEU A 220 -10.11 17.66 -19.84
C LEU A 220 -11.01 17.71 -18.59
N ASN A 221 -12.27 17.28 -18.73
CA ASN A 221 -13.20 17.25 -17.60
C ASN A 221 -12.73 16.28 -16.50
N LEU A 222 -12.27 15.08 -16.85
CA LEU A 222 -11.76 14.09 -15.88
C LEU A 222 -10.56 14.63 -15.08
N LEU A 223 -9.61 15.29 -15.75
CA LEU A 223 -8.47 15.93 -15.08
C LEU A 223 -8.91 17.10 -14.21
N TYR A 224 -9.85 17.92 -14.70
CA TYR A 224 -10.38 19.06 -13.97
C TYR A 224 -11.05 18.64 -12.66
N VAL A 225 -12.02 17.71 -12.71
CA VAL A 225 -12.74 17.27 -11.50
C VAL A 225 -11.82 16.60 -10.48
N GLN A 226 -10.82 15.86 -10.94
CA GLN A 226 -9.79 15.30 -10.06
C GLN A 226 -8.95 16.39 -9.39
N THR A 227 -8.48 17.37 -10.15
CA THR A 227 -7.62 18.45 -9.65
C THR A 227 -8.36 19.33 -8.64
N VAL A 228 -9.64 19.65 -8.91
CA VAL A 228 -10.49 20.40 -7.98
C VAL A 228 -10.63 19.64 -6.65
N ALA A 229 -10.88 18.33 -6.68
CA ALA A 229 -11.00 17.52 -5.48
C ALA A 229 -9.67 17.42 -4.69
N GLU A 230 -8.54 17.35 -5.38
CA GLU A 230 -7.20 17.32 -4.78
C GLU A 230 -6.83 18.66 -4.13
N ILE A 231 -7.19 19.80 -4.74
CA ILE A 231 -7.01 21.13 -4.15
C ILE A 231 -7.92 21.31 -2.93
N ARG A 232 -9.22 20.97 -3.06
CA ARG A 232 -10.18 21.07 -1.96
C ARG A 232 -9.81 20.21 -0.75
N SER A 233 -9.18 19.06 -0.97
CA SER A 233 -8.71 18.18 0.11
C SER A 233 -7.36 18.60 0.71
N GLY A 234 -6.71 19.65 0.17
CA GLY A 234 -5.38 20.09 0.58
C GLY A 234 -4.26 19.14 0.14
N SER A 235 -4.53 18.23 -0.80
CA SER A 235 -3.51 17.36 -1.41
C SER A 235 -2.57 18.16 -2.31
N ILE A 236 -3.13 19.08 -3.08
CA ILE A 236 -2.37 20.11 -3.82
C ILE A 236 -2.36 21.38 -2.97
N SER A 237 -1.17 21.94 -2.74
CA SER A 237 -1.02 23.12 -1.90
C SER A 237 -1.21 24.41 -2.70
N THR A 238 -2.03 25.32 -2.17
CA THR A 238 -2.32 26.64 -2.75
C THR A 238 -1.98 27.76 -1.77
N THR A 239 -1.71 28.96 -2.29
CA THR A 239 -1.72 30.21 -1.51
C THR A 239 -3.12 30.84 -1.61
N GLU A 240 -3.45 31.75 -0.70
CA GLU A 240 -4.75 32.45 -0.71
C GLU A 240 -5.02 33.19 -2.03
N GLN A 241 -4.00 33.85 -2.58
CA GLN A 241 -4.10 34.57 -3.86
C GLN A 241 -4.40 33.61 -5.03
N VAL A 242 -3.69 32.49 -5.10
CA VAL A 242 -3.90 31.46 -6.13
C VAL A 242 -5.28 30.82 -5.96
N GLN A 243 -5.70 30.56 -4.73
CA GLN A 243 -7.01 29.97 -4.46
C GLN A 243 -8.14 30.89 -4.93
N CYS A 244 -8.08 32.19 -4.62
CA CYS A 244 -9.05 33.16 -5.13
C CYS A 244 -9.07 33.21 -6.67
N HIS A 245 -7.90 33.14 -7.31
CA HIS A 245 -7.84 33.09 -8.78
C HIS A 245 -8.49 31.82 -9.34
N LEU A 246 -8.23 30.66 -8.74
CA LEU A 246 -8.83 29.38 -9.12
C LEU A 246 -10.35 29.40 -8.93
N GLU A 247 -10.87 29.97 -7.83
CA GLU A 247 -12.31 30.12 -7.58
C GLU A 247 -12.99 30.94 -8.70
N ASN A 248 -12.39 32.06 -9.13
CA ASN A 248 -12.89 32.84 -10.27
C ASN A 248 -12.90 32.04 -11.58
N LEU A 249 -11.91 31.18 -11.81
CA LEU A 249 -11.86 30.28 -12.98
C LEU A 249 -12.95 29.20 -12.90
N GLN A 250 -13.32 28.74 -11.70
CA GLN A 250 -14.43 27.81 -11.53
C GLN A 250 -15.78 28.48 -11.81
N GLU A 251 -15.99 29.70 -11.34
CA GLU A 251 -17.22 30.48 -11.61
C GLU A 251 -17.41 30.76 -13.10
N SER A 252 -16.32 31.02 -13.81
CA SER A 252 -16.32 31.23 -15.27
C SER A 252 -16.26 29.94 -16.09
N TRP A 253 -16.21 28.77 -15.44
CA TRP A 253 -16.12 27.44 -16.07
C TRP A 253 -14.90 27.25 -17.01
N ASP A 254 -13.83 28.01 -16.81
CA ASP A 254 -12.61 27.92 -17.62
C ASP A 254 -11.69 26.79 -17.09
N LYS A 255 -12.07 25.56 -17.42
CA LYS A 255 -11.38 24.33 -16.99
C LYS A 255 -9.94 24.24 -17.51
N GLU A 256 -9.70 24.74 -18.73
CA GLU A 256 -8.39 24.66 -19.36
C GLU A 256 -7.40 25.60 -18.66
N GLN A 257 -7.79 26.86 -18.41
CA GLN A 257 -6.95 27.78 -17.66
C GLN A 257 -6.80 27.35 -16.21
N TYR A 258 -7.85 26.82 -15.59
CA TYR A 258 -7.77 26.24 -14.24
C TYR A 258 -6.65 25.19 -14.16
N LEU A 259 -6.61 24.25 -15.11
CA LEU A 259 -5.57 23.21 -15.14
C LEU A 259 -4.19 23.77 -15.48
N LYS A 260 -4.08 24.79 -16.35
CA LYS A 260 -2.80 25.46 -16.62
C LYS A 260 -2.21 26.10 -15.37
N VAL A 261 -3.04 26.74 -14.54
CA VAL A 261 -2.63 27.28 -13.24
C VAL A 261 -2.29 26.16 -12.27
N ALA A 262 -3.17 25.17 -12.14
CA ALA A 262 -3.01 24.08 -11.17
C ALA A 262 -1.74 23.24 -11.39
N ARG A 263 -1.34 23.03 -12.65
CA ARG A 263 -0.12 22.30 -13.02
C ARG A 263 1.18 22.97 -12.54
N CYS A 264 1.13 24.27 -12.24
CA CYS A 264 2.25 25.02 -11.68
C CYS A 264 2.30 24.92 -10.14
N LEU A 265 1.31 24.30 -9.49
CA LEU A 265 1.22 24.23 -8.04
C LEU A 265 2.08 23.11 -7.47
N LYS A 266 2.50 23.33 -6.22
CA LYS A 266 3.24 22.33 -5.47
C LYS A 266 2.34 21.13 -5.18
N TYR A 267 2.91 19.94 -5.40
CA TYR A 267 2.24 18.65 -5.27
C TYR A 267 1.19 18.33 -6.35
N TYR A 268 1.09 19.14 -7.41
CA TYR A 268 0.33 18.71 -8.59
C TYR A 268 0.95 17.42 -9.16
N GLY A 269 0.12 16.38 -9.36
CA GLY A 269 0.56 15.06 -9.81
C GLY A 269 1.21 14.19 -8.71
N TYR A 270 1.14 14.61 -7.44
CA TYR A 270 1.60 13.80 -6.31
C TYR A 270 0.42 13.03 -5.70
N THR A 271 0.71 11.83 -5.19
CA THR A 271 -0.20 11.10 -4.30
C THR A 271 0.18 11.40 -2.86
N GLN A 272 -0.76 11.98 -2.11
CA GLN A 272 -0.61 12.29 -0.69
C GLN A 272 -1.21 11.18 0.17
N PHE A 273 -0.44 10.72 1.15
CA PHE A 273 -0.84 9.67 2.09
C PHE A 273 -1.38 10.27 3.39
N ALA A 274 -2.07 9.45 4.19
CA ALA A 274 -2.46 9.84 5.54
C ALA A 274 -1.22 10.09 6.42
N PRO A 275 -1.31 10.95 7.45
CA PRO A 275 -0.22 11.12 8.41
C PRO A 275 0.24 9.78 8.98
N CYS A 276 1.55 9.56 9.00
CA CYS A 276 2.18 8.35 9.50
C CYS A 276 3.41 8.70 10.34
N TYR A 277 4.08 7.69 10.87
CA TYR A 277 5.29 7.87 11.67
C TYR A 277 6.51 7.35 10.94
N CYS A 278 7.66 7.96 11.17
CA CYS A 278 8.92 7.49 10.63
C CYS A 278 10.11 7.73 11.54
N ASP A 279 11.20 7.05 11.23
CA ASP A 279 12.46 7.18 11.95
C ASP A 279 13.35 8.36 11.48
N TYR A 280 12.85 9.17 10.55
CA TYR A 280 13.54 10.33 10.01
C TYR A 280 12.68 11.62 10.11
N PRO A 281 13.24 12.80 10.46
CA PRO A 281 14.63 13.05 10.83
C PRO A 281 14.99 12.54 12.24
N ARG A 282 13.98 12.23 13.06
CA ARG A 282 14.13 11.61 14.39
C ARG A 282 13.22 10.39 14.50
N HIS A 283 13.56 9.46 15.39
CA HIS A 283 12.70 8.31 15.67
C HIS A 283 11.29 8.74 16.10
N GLY A 284 10.25 8.19 15.46
CA GLY A 284 8.86 8.50 15.78
C GLY A 284 8.39 9.87 15.27
N SER A 285 9.08 10.48 14.30
CA SER A 285 8.61 11.71 13.67
C SER A 285 7.27 11.48 12.99
N ARG A 286 6.27 12.29 13.34
CA ARG A 286 4.97 12.28 12.65
C ARG A 286 5.11 13.08 11.36
N VAL A 287 4.75 12.49 10.23
CA VAL A 287 4.97 13.08 8.91
C VAL A 287 3.80 12.87 7.98
N LEU A 288 3.71 13.75 6.98
CA LEU A 288 2.84 13.63 5.83
C LEU A 288 3.70 13.28 4.62
N LEU A 289 3.46 12.11 4.03
CA LEU A 289 4.18 11.60 2.87
C LEU A 289 3.44 11.98 1.59
N ALA A 290 4.17 12.52 0.62
CA ALA A 290 3.72 12.68 -0.76
C ALA A 290 4.72 11.97 -1.70
N ILE A 291 4.21 11.29 -2.71
CA ILE A 291 5.03 10.61 -3.73
C ILE A 291 4.65 11.19 -5.09
N GLY A 292 5.62 11.53 -5.92
CA GLY A 292 5.40 12.10 -7.25
C GLY A 292 6.64 12.83 -7.75
N GLY A 293 6.68 13.21 -9.03
CA GLY A 293 7.81 13.97 -9.58
C GLY A 293 9.18 13.32 -9.40
N ASN A 294 9.25 11.98 -9.47
CA ASN A 294 10.48 11.20 -9.25
C ASN A 294 11.11 11.41 -7.86
N GLU A 295 10.28 11.66 -6.85
CA GLU A 295 10.68 11.84 -5.45
C GLU A 295 9.62 11.38 -4.45
N LEU A 296 10.10 11.10 -3.24
CA LEU A 296 9.29 11.00 -2.04
C LEU A 296 9.54 12.21 -1.16
N ASN A 297 8.47 12.82 -0.68
CA ASN A 297 8.50 14.07 0.03
C ASN A 297 7.87 13.88 1.42
N LEU A 298 8.68 14.06 2.47
CA LEU A 298 8.26 13.99 3.86
C LEU A 298 8.11 15.39 4.43
N ARG A 299 6.90 15.75 4.83
CA ARG A 299 6.63 16.95 5.62
C ARG A 299 6.49 16.57 7.09
N VAL A 300 7.39 17.04 7.93
CA VAL A 300 7.33 16.83 9.38
C VAL A 300 6.18 17.65 9.96
N LEU A 301 5.25 16.98 10.65
CA LEU A 301 4.19 17.61 11.42
C LEU A 301 4.77 17.88 12.83
N SER A 302 4.90 19.14 13.23
CA SER A 302 5.28 19.49 14.60
C SER A 302 4.22 19.00 15.60
N SER A 303 4.64 18.58 16.80
CA SER A 303 3.73 18.42 17.93
C SER A 303 3.26 19.80 18.40
N GLU A 304 2.03 19.88 18.91
CA GLU A 304 1.43 21.10 19.47
C GLU A 304 2.33 21.73 20.56
N GLU A 305 3.13 20.93 21.27
CA GLU A 305 4.13 21.36 22.25
C GLU A 305 5.29 22.19 21.65
N GLU A 306 5.65 21.98 20.38
CA GLU A 306 6.64 22.83 19.71
C GLU A 306 6.02 24.13 19.15
N GLU A 307 4.69 24.28 19.15
CA GLU A 307 4.00 25.49 18.69
C GLU A 307 3.89 26.55 19.78
N GLU A 308 3.82 26.15 21.05
CA GLU A 308 3.80 27.08 22.21
C GLU A 308 5.14 27.80 22.41
N GLU A 309 6.29 27.13 22.20
CA GLU A 309 7.61 27.81 22.19
C GLU A 309 7.83 28.71 20.95
N LYS A 310 7.00 28.58 19.91
CA LYS A 310 7.15 29.33 18.63
C LYS A 310 6.18 30.51 18.49
N GLN A 311 5.27 30.72 19.45
CA GLN A 311 4.31 31.84 19.44
C GLN A 311 4.93 33.21 19.75
N GLU A 312 6.20 33.28 20.19
CA GLU A 312 6.89 34.55 20.45
C GLU A 312 7.55 35.21 19.23
N GLN A 313 7.48 34.62 18.04
CA GLN A 313 8.04 35.23 16.83
C GLN A 313 6.98 35.37 15.72
N LYS A 314 6.25 36.48 15.80
CA LYS A 314 5.54 37.09 14.66
C LYS A 314 6.58 37.50 13.61
N GLU A 315 6.40 37.07 12.35
CA GLU A 315 6.18 37.99 11.21
C GLU A 315 6.20 37.32 9.82
N LYS A 316 5.48 38.00 8.90
CA LYS A 316 5.61 38.09 7.42
C LYS A 316 5.44 36.84 6.55
N GLU A 317 4.57 36.98 5.55
CA GLU A 317 4.16 35.95 4.56
C GLU A 317 5.34 35.31 3.80
N GLY A 318 6.46 36.01 3.63
CA GLY A 318 7.69 35.45 3.04
C GLY A 318 8.47 34.47 3.94
N GLU A 319 8.25 34.48 5.26
CA GLU A 319 8.88 33.53 6.19
C GLU A 319 8.09 32.24 6.35
N LYS A 320 6.77 32.26 6.12
CA LYS A 320 5.92 31.04 6.14
C LYS A 320 6.35 30.04 5.07
N GLU A 321 6.61 30.50 3.85
CA GLU A 321 7.03 29.64 2.73
C GLU A 321 8.45 29.08 2.95
N LYS A 322 9.36 29.89 3.53
CA LYS A 322 10.70 29.43 3.96
C LYS A 322 10.63 28.44 5.14
N ARG A 323 9.73 28.64 6.12
CA ARG A 323 9.52 27.72 7.26
C ARG A 323 8.91 26.39 6.81
N GLN A 324 8.01 26.41 5.84
CA GLN A 324 7.40 25.19 5.29
C GLN A 324 8.44 24.34 4.53
N ARG A 325 9.38 24.97 3.80
CA ARG A 325 10.55 24.29 3.22
C ARG A 325 11.51 23.71 4.27
N LYS A 326 11.60 24.30 5.46
CA LYS A 326 12.53 23.84 6.52
C LYS A 326 12.12 22.51 7.15
N HIS A 327 10.84 22.11 7.03
CA HIS A 327 10.30 20.86 7.57
C HIS A 327 10.03 19.81 6.49
N GLU A 328 10.48 20.07 5.27
CA GLU A 328 10.28 19.23 4.11
C GLU A 328 11.57 18.53 3.74
N ILE A 329 11.50 17.21 3.62
CA ILE A 329 12.65 16.37 3.31
C ILE A 329 12.33 15.60 2.03
N VAL A 330 13.21 15.73 1.04
CA VAL A 330 13.02 15.15 -0.29
C VAL A 330 14.00 13.99 -0.51
N PHE A 331 13.45 12.83 -0.84
CA PHE A 331 14.20 11.65 -1.24
C PHE A 331 13.98 11.38 -2.72
N LYS A 332 14.99 11.68 -3.53
CA LYS A 332 14.96 11.36 -4.96
C LYS A 332 14.93 9.85 -5.16
N VAL A 333 13.99 9.39 -5.96
CA VAL A 333 13.85 8.00 -6.39
C VAL A 333 15.15 7.46 -6.98
N SER A 334 15.84 8.27 -7.79
CA SER A 334 17.14 7.94 -8.38
C SER A 334 18.25 7.65 -7.36
N ARG A 335 18.04 7.97 -6.07
CA ARG A 335 18.99 7.68 -4.98
C ARG A 335 18.57 6.49 -4.11
N MET A 336 17.40 5.91 -4.36
CA MET A 336 16.94 4.70 -3.67
C MET A 336 17.56 3.47 -4.32
N ARG A 337 18.16 2.59 -3.52
CA ARG A 337 18.69 1.30 -3.98
C ARG A 337 17.57 0.27 -4.04
N CYS A 338 16.83 0.15 -2.95
CA CYS A 338 15.72 -0.79 -2.82
C CYS A 338 14.76 -0.33 -1.70
N TRP A 339 13.59 -0.96 -1.67
CA TRP A 339 12.57 -0.78 -0.64
C TRP A 339 11.96 -2.12 -0.26
N ARG A 340 11.29 -2.13 0.90
CA ARG A 340 10.64 -3.32 1.46
C ARG A 340 9.39 -2.91 2.21
N ILE A 341 8.30 -3.65 2.02
CA ILE A 341 7.16 -3.65 2.94
C ILE A 341 7.36 -4.80 3.91
N THR A 342 7.17 -4.52 5.20
CA THR A 342 7.14 -5.53 6.26
C THR A 342 5.79 -5.42 6.95
N THR A 343 5.16 -6.56 7.24
CA THR A 343 3.88 -6.62 7.97
C THR A 343 4.15 -7.33 9.29
N THR A 344 3.94 -6.65 10.42
CA THR A 344 4.16 -7.22 11.76
C THR A 344 2.85 -7.79 12.31
N GLN A 345 2.90 -9.01 12.85
CA GLN A 345 1.74 -9.79 13.30
C GLN A 345 1.34 -9.58 14.79
N SER A 346 2.02 -8.71 15.56
CA SER A 346 1.73 -8.54 17.00
C SER A 346 0.60 -7.53 17.27
N ALA A 347 -0.48 -7.94 17.95
CA ALA A 347 -1.54 -7.19 18.68
C ALA A 347 -2.07 -5.83 18.15
N GLY A 348 -1.70 -5.47 16.93
CA GLY A 348 -2.02 -4.26 16.20
C GLY A 348 -1.26 -4.36 14.88
N SER A 349 -1.96 -4.68 13.80
CA SER A 349 -1.37 -4.94 12.49
C SER A 349 -0.65 -3.71 11.92
N GLY A 350 0.61 -3.51 12.31
CA GLY A 350 1.49 -2.51 11.77
C GLY A 350 2.04 -2.95 10.41
N LYS A 351 1.90 -2.11 9.39
CA LYS A 351 2.71 -2.20 8.18
C LYS A 351 3.83 -1.19 8.31
N SER A 352 5.05 -1.61 8.00
CA SER A 352 6.18 -0.70 7.86
C SER A 352 6.72 -0.75 6.45
N TRP A 353 7.04 0.42 5.90
CA TRP A 353 7.74 0.57 4.64
C TRP A 353 9.15 1.07 4.92
N THR A 354 10.15 0.33 4.48
CA THR A 354 11.56 0.65 4.69
C THR A 354 12.22 0.85 3.34
N TYR A 355 12.98 1.92 3.16
CA TYR A 355 13.86 2.08 2.00
C TYR A 355 15.31 2.24 2.41
N ILE A 356 16.19 1.82 1.50
CA ILE A 356 17.64 1.84 1.65
C ILE A 356 18.21 2.70 0.53
N MET A 357 19.00 3.70 0.89
CA MET A 357 19.67 4.59 -0.07
C MET A 357 20.85 3.87 -0.74
N ARG A 358 21.30 4.38 -1.90
CA ARG A 358 22.47 3.84 -2.62
C ARG A 358 23.78 3.84 -1.82
N ASP A 359 23.88 4.65 -0.78
CA ASP A 359 25.02 4.63 0.16
C ASP A 359 25.06 3.36 1.03
N GLY A 360 23.98 2.56 1.05
CA GLY A 360 23.85 1.32 1.81
C GLY A 360 23.75 1.49 3.33
N GLN A 361 23.89 2.71 3.86
CA GLN A 361 23.90 2.99 5.30
C GLN A 361 22.63 3.71 5.76
N SER A 362 22.04 4.53 4.88
CA SER A 362 20.84 5.28 5.20
C SER A 362 19.60 4.42 4.99
N ARG A 363 18.91 4.12 6.10
CA ARG A 363 17.66 3.36 6.14
C ARG A 363 16.59 4.22 6.81
N VAL A 364 15.46 4.38 6.14
CA VAL A 364 14.30 5.07 6.72
C VAL A 364 13.12 4.11 6.70
N THR A 365 12.47 4.00 7.85
CA THR A 365 11.32 3.15 8.12
C THR A 365 10.13 4.03 8.46
N MET A 366 9.09 3.91 7.63
CA MET A 366 7.78 4.49 7.83
C MET A 366 6.84 3.42 8.38
N GLY A 367 5.91 3.76 9.26
CA GLY A 367 4.95 2.80 9.79
C GLY A 367 3.62 3.44 10.18
N SER A 368 2.57 2.60 10.22
CA SER A 368 1.30 2.94 10.86
C SER A 368 1.51 3.21 12.36
N PRO A 369 0.64 3.98 13.02
CA PRO A 369 0.71 4.17 14.46
C PRO A 369 0.71 2.82 15.19
N LEU A 370 1.76 2.51 15.94
CA LEU A 370 1.73 1.43 16.92
C LEU A 370 0.76 1.86 18.03
N ARG A 371 -0.21 1.00 18.37
CA ARG A 371 -1.17 1.26 19.47
C ARG A 371 -0.50 1.60 20.81
N GLU A 372 0.77 1.26 20.98
CA GLU A 372 1.54 1.57 22.19
C GLU A 372 1.82 3.07 22.39
N CYS A 373 1.76 3.90 21.34
CA CYS A 373 1.95 5.35 21.48
C CYS A 373 0.67 6.11 21.90
N ALA A 374 -0.49 5.44 22.01
CA ALA A 374 -1.76 6.06 22.35
C ALA A 374 -2.15 5.94 23.84
N ASN A 375 -1.34 5.25 24.67
CA ASN A 375 -1.67 4.94 26.06
C ASN A 375 -0.71 5.59 27.07
N ASN A 376 -0.30 6.84 26.86
CA ASN A 376 0.48 7.57 27.87
C ASN A 376 -0.33 8.56 28.74
N ASP A 377 -1.67 8.55 28.67
CA ASP A 377 -2.47 9.50 29.46
C ASP A 377 -3.06 8.98 30.78
N HIS A 378 -2.87 7.71 31.17
CA HIS A 378 -3.37 7.24 32.46
C HIS A 378 -2.31 6.48 33.25
N ARG A 379 -1.61 7.20 34.14
CA ARG A 379 -0.95 6.62 35.33
C ARG A 379 -2.02 6.00 36.24
N PRO A 380 -2.01 4.69 36.54
CA PRO A 380 -2.77 4.15 37.65
C PRO A 380 -1.97 4.36 38.94
N LYS A 381 -2.57 5.05 39.93
CA LYS A 381 -2.05 5.16 41.29
C LYS A 381 -1.94 3.77 41.96
N PRO A 382 -0.97 3.54 42.87
CA PRO A 382 -0.80 2.24 43.51
C PRO A 382 -1.63 2.09 44.79
N GLY A 383 -2.22 0.90 44.99
CA GLY A 383 -2.58 0.33 46.30
C GLY A 383 -3.88 -0.51 46.29
N PRO A 384 -4.12 -1.41 47.27
CA PRO A 384 -3.19 -2.13 48.15
C PRO A 384 -3.38 -3.68 48.15
N ILE A 385 -2.26 -4.38 48.38
CA ILE A 385 -2.08 -5.58 49.23
C ILE A 385 -3.12 -6.72 49.12
N ILE A 386 -2.69 -7.88 48.59
CA ILE A 386 -2.81 -9.18 49.28
C ILE A 386 -1.47 -9.94 49.16
N LYS A 387 -0.98 -10.36 50.33
CA LYS A 387 0.23 -11.14 50.59
C LYS A 387 0.01 -12.65 50.37
N LYS A 388 1.16 -13.36 50.28
CA LYS A 388 1.43 -14.80 50.57
C LYS A 388 1.24 -15.74 49.36
N LEU A 389 2.19 -16.62 49.02
CA LEU A 389 3.11 -17.42 49.85
C LEU A 389 4.52 -17.57 49.24
N ALA A 390 5.46 -17.78 50.16
CA ALA A 390 6.90 -17.83 50.00
C ALA A 390 7.46 -19.20 49.58
N ASP A 391 8.66 -19.12 48.99
CA ASP A 391 9.84 -19.96 49.16
C ASP A 391 9.73 -21.49 49.24
N LYS A 392 10.49 -22.15 48.36
CA LYS A 392 11.43 -23.21 48.76
C LYS A 392 12.48 -23.47 47.68
N TRP A 393 13.71 -23.04 47.95
CA TRP A 393 14.92 -23.60 47.37
C TRP A 393 15.18 -25.00 47.93
N SER A 394 15.74 -25.88 47.11
CA SER A 394 16.65 -26.95 47.57
C SER A 394 17.66 -27.27 46.48
N ALA A 395 18.93 -27.22 46.89
CA ALA A 395 20.12 -27.44 46.12
C ALA A 395 20.42 -28.94 45.91
N VAL A 396 21.08 -29.28 44.79
CA VAL A 396 22.02 -30.41 44.73
C VAL A 396 23.19 -30.04 43.80
N LYS A 397 24.41 -30.17 44.34
CA LYS A 397 25.72 -30.01 43.70
C LYS A 397 26.14 -31.29 42.95
N SER A 398 26.99 -31.15 41.92
CA SER A 398 28.12 -32.05 41.52
C SER A 398 28.30 -32.01 40.00
N LYS A 399 29.48 -31.97 39.35
CA LYS A 399 30.92 -31.75 39.62
C LYS A 399 31.52 -31.51 38.21
N ARG A 400 32.56 -30.67 38.09
CA ARG A 400 33.45 -30.56 36.92
C ARG A 400 34.52 -31.68 36.96
N PRO A 401 35.22 -31.93 35.85
CA PRO A 401 36.56 -31.33 35.62
C PRO A 401 36.61 -30.67 34.22
N ASP A 402 37.07 -29.42 34.05
CA ASP A 402 38.45 -28.90 34.06
C ASP A 402 39.39 -29.56 33.03
N ASP A 403 39.60 -28.86 31.92
CA ASP A 403 40.95 -28.68 31.39
C ASP A 403 41.02 -27.38 30.56
N SER A 404 42.15 -26.69 30.72
CA SER A 404 42.37 -25.29 30.37
C SER A 404 43.26 -25.14 29.13
N LYS A 405 43.06 -24.07 28.34
CA LYS A 405 44.09 -23.42 27.49
C LYS A 405 43.61 -22.06 26.92
N VAL A 406 43.91 -21.01 27.67
CA VAL A 406 44.57 -19.72 27.31
C VAL A 406 44.45 -19.18 25.86
N VAL A 407 43.76 -18.02 25.76
CA VAL A 407 44.05 -16.75 25.02
C VAL A 407 43.90 -16.72 23.48
N VAL A 408 43.04 -15.81 22.98
CA VAL A 408 43.38 -14.53 22.28
C VAL A 408 42.07 -13.78 22.00
N HIS A 409 42.02 -12.49 22.37
CA HIS A 409 40.97 -11.55 22.01
C HIS A 409 41.06 -11.22 20.52
N GLU A 410 40.00 -11.46 19.75
CA GLU A 410 39.87 -10.87 18.41
C GLU A 410 38.42 -10.45 18.15
N THR A 411 38.25 -9.14 18.04
CA THR A 411 36.99 -8.45 17.78
C THR A 411 36.54 -8.76 16.35
N ARG A 412 35.70 -9.78 16.17
CA ARG A 412 35.24 -10.17 14.83
C ARG A 412 34.00 -9.38 14.43
N THR A 413 34.25 -8.33 13.65
CA THR A 413 33.30 -7.66 12.77
C THR A 413 32.52 -8.72 11.97
N THR A 414 31.20 -8.81 12.20
CA THR A 414 30.30 -9.60 11.36
C THR A 414 30.15 -8.90 10.01
N ARG A 415 31.04 -9.27 9.08
CA ARG A 415 30.84 -9.08 7.64
C ARG A 415 29.55 -9.79 7.25
N THR A 416 28.52 -9.02 6.91
CA THR A 416 27.35 -9.48 6.17
C THR A 416 27.84 -9.84 4.77
N ILE A 417 27.95 -11.13 4.48
CA ILE A 417 28.35 -11.65 3.18
C ILE A 417 27.14 -11.60 2.25
N ASP A 418 27.32 -10.86 1.15
CA ASP A 418 26.73 -10.95 -0.18
C ASP A 418 25.35 -11.62 -0.36
N PHE A 419 24.37 -10.76 -0.67
CA PHE A 419 23.35 -11.01 -1.67
C PHE A 419 23.15 -9.71 -2.49
N ASP A 420 24.14 -9.37 -3.33
CA ASP A 420 23.90 -8.71 -4.61
C ASP A 420 23.64 -9.85 -5.62
N VAL A 421 22.65 -9.82 -6.51
CA VAL A 421 22.46 -8.87 -7.61
C VAL A 421 21.01 -9.00 -8.07
N VAL A 422 20.20 -7.95 -7.95
CA VAL A 422 19.29 -7.51 -9.02
C VAL A 422 19.11 -6.00 -8.84
N GLU A 423 19.70 -5.21 -9.75
CA GLU A 423 19.33 -3.81 -9.95
C GLU A 423 17.89 -3.75 -10.49
N ASN A 424 16.91 -3.93 -9.62
CA ASN A 424 15.51 -3.71 -9.97
C ASN A 424 15.21 -2.24 -9.81
N ASN A 425 15.03 -1.57 -10.95
CA ASN A 425 14.53 -0.19 -10.99
C ASN A 425 13.16 -0.15 -10.28
N VAL A 426 13.18 0.42 -9.09
CA VAL A 426 12.22 0.24 -8.00
C VAL A 426 10.77 0.61 -8.35
N PHE A 427 10.57 1.41 -9.40
CA PHE A 427 9.28 1.95 -9.80
C PHE A 427 8.61 1.24 -10.98
N ARG A 428 9.36 0.51 -11.81
CA ARG A 428 8.76 -0.36 -12.84
C ARG A 428 7.80 -1.39 -12.23
N MET A 429 8.06 -1.83 -11.00
CA MET A 429 7.25 -2.84 -10.29
C MET A 429 5.93 -2.31 -9.71
N ILE A 430 5.69 -1.00 -9.73
CA ILE A 430 4.39 -0.39 -9.38
C ILE A 430 3.46 -0.35 -10.62
N GLY A 431 3.97 -0.72 -11.80
CA GLY A 431 3.27 -0.61 -13.08
C GLY A 431 3.27 0.82 -13.62
N ASP A 432 4.26 1.60 -13.20
CA ASP A 432 4.33 3.05 -13.40
C ASP A 432 5.73 3.38 -13.97
N ASP A 433 5.94 3.08 -15.26
CA ASP A 433 7.21 3.27 -15.97
C ASP A 433 7.68 4.75 -16.04
N ASP A 434 6.81 5.69 -15.66
CA ASP A 434 6.99 7.13 -15.75
C ASP A 434 7.17 7.85 -14.39
N LEU A 435 7.30 7.09 -13.29
CA LEU A 435 7.57 7.63 -11.95
C LEU A 435 9.03 8.04 -11.75
#